data_AF-A0A1H1HQ29-F1
#
_entry.id   AF-A0A1H1HQ29-F1
#
_cell.length_a   1.000
_cell.length_b   1.000
_cell.length_c   1.000
_cell.angle_alpha   90.00
_cell.angle_beta   90.00
_cell.angle_gamma   90.00
#
_symmetry.space_group_name_H-M   'P 1'
#
loop_
_entity.id
_entity.type
_entity.pdbx_description
1 polymer ?
#
loop_
_entity_poly.entity_id
_entity_poly.type
_entity_poly.pdbx_seq_one_letter_code
_entity_poly.pdbx_strand_id
1 'polypeptide(L)'
;MTGARSRLVALALAAVMLLSAVALGVGAAPVLADDDPPEIPAGYYGDVEIDGEPAPEGTVIAAEIDGEKRGLITVENEGEFGGPSVDDEKLEVRGSSTDTGKDVTFLVNGEEVDAEPDVEWESGDIEEVSLEGEDVGDPPYFAVDIIDESTTTVDVGDEATVVADIENTGDVSGQSDIEFAVDGTLEEKIEDLELDVGESKALEFDYELDEEGEVDATVSTVNDEDTVTLVAEDDDDPSPGPSPSPGPSPDPDPDPDPDPIEFEVTDGELEVSVIGVGETVTVTATIEHIGSETGEASVKFVVDGDVVDEKTVGLDPDEATDVTFTEAFDEPGDYDVAVGEFDVGTVEVTEPEPAAFDVFDVEVSDDKIEAGDEIDVSATVENIGDETGTFTAELLVDGEVVDGQDVTADGGDAATVTFTEAFDEPGDYDVTVSDADGVTITVTEDDGIPGFGATAAVITLLAVALLARRL
;
A
#
# COMPACT_ATOMS: atom_id res chain seq x y z
N MET A 1 -9.66 -60.73 51.66
CA MET A 1 -8.46 -59.97 51.23
C MET A 1 -8.47 -60.05 49.72
N THR A 2 -8.90 -59.03 48.97
CA THR A 2 -9.27 -57.64 49.33
C THR A 2 -10.43 -57.22 48.41
N GLY A 3 -11.66 -57.06 48.94
CA GLY A 3 -12.32 -55.73 49.05
C GLY A 3 -12.82 -55.24 47.68
N ALA A 4 -14.04 -55.55 47.21
CA ALA A 4 -15.33 -54.91 47.57
C ALA A 4 -15.28 -53.37 47.50
N ARG A 5 -16.14 -52.66 46.75
CA ARG A 5 -17.63 -52.76 46.75
C ARG A 5 -18.31 -52.37 45.40
N SER A 6 -19.47 -52.98 45.20
CA SER A 6 -20.71 -52.54 44.50
C SER A 6 -20.82 -51.07 44.08
N ARG A 7 -21.21 -50.72 42.84
CA ARG A 7 -22.53 -50.89 42.15
C ARG A 7 -23.69 -50.03 42.70
N LEU A 8 -24.20 -49.12 41.85
CA LEU A 8 -25.59 -48.62 41.67
C LEU A 8 -25.64 -48.06 40.21
N VAL A 9 -26.48 -48.55 39.27
CA VAL A 9 -27.93 -48.26 39.02
C VAL A 9 -28.12 -46.84 38.44
N ALA A 10 -28.85 -46.55 37.34
CA ALA A 10 -29.84 -47.28 36.51
C ALA A 10 -29.74 -46.85 35.00
N LEU A 11 -30.16 -47.63 33.97
CA LEU A 11 -31.50 -47.68 33.32
C LEU A 11 -31.93 -46.31 32.72
N ALA A 12 -32.43 -46.12 31.48
CA ALA A 12 -32.87 -46.99 30.37
C ALA A 12 -32.67 -46.22 29.01
N LEU A 13 -33.13 -46.57 27.79
CA LEU A 13 -34.00 -47.65 27.25
C LEU A 13 -33.51 -48.05 25.81
N ALA A 14 -34.37 -48.15 24.78
CA ALA A 14 -34.06 -48.38 23.36
C ALA A 14 -35.26 -48.05 22.44
N ALA A 15 -35.03 -47.67 21.16
CA ALA A 15 -36.03 -47.81 20.07
C ALA A 15 -35.45 -47.75 18.63
N VAL A 16 -35.73 -48.84 17.90
CA VAL A 16 -35.60 -49.16 16.46
C VAL A 16 -35.89 -48.05 15.42
N MET A 17 -35.04 -47.93 14.39
CA MET A 17 -35.43 -47.78 12.97
C MET A 17 -34.50 -48.66 12.10
N LEU A 18 -34.96 -49.71 11.42
CA LEU A 18 -35.73 -49.82 10.16
C LEU A 18 -34.89 -49.62 8.87
N LEU A 19 -34.68 -50.73 8.18
CA LEU A 19 -33.95 -50.89 6.92
C LEU A 19 -34.73 -50.26 5.74
N SER A 20 -34.07 -49.42 4.94
CA SER A 20 -34.49 -49.09 3.57
C SER A 20 -33.29 -49.14 2.64
N ALA A 21 -33.25 -50.16 1.78
CA ALA A 21 -32.28 -50.24 0.71
C ALA A 21 -32.84 -49.51 -0.52
N VAL A 22 -32.12 -48.48 -0.98
CA VAL A 22 -32.30 -47.87 -2.31
C VAL A 22 -31.00 -48.08 -3.09
N ALA A 23 -31.13 -48.29 -4.40
CA ALA A 23 -30.07 -48.87 -5.22
C ALA A 23 -28.89 -47.93 -5.48
N LEU A 24 -27.70 -48.54 -5.60
CA LEU A 24 -26.50 -47.91 -6.15
C LEU A 24 -26.74 -47.48 -7.60
N GLY A 25 -26.96 -46.18 -7.80
CA GLY A 25 -26.79 -45.51 -9.08
C GLY A 25 -25.54 -44.63 -9.00
N VAL A 26 -24.36 -45.20 -9.24
CA VAL A 26 -23.12 -44.42 -9.37
C VAL A 26 -23.13 -43.76 -10.75
N GLY A 27 -23.89 -42.67 -10.87
CA GLY A 27 -23.62 -41.63 -11.83
C GLY A 27 -22.56 -40.72 -11.21
N ALA A 28 -21.29 -40.94 -11.56
CA ALA A 28 -20.31 -39.89 -11.43
C ALA A 28 -20.67 -38.84 -12.49
N ALA A 29 -21.36 -37.77 -12.07
CA ALA A 29 -21.28 -36.53 -12.80
C ALA A 29 -19.81 -36.08 -12.80
N PRO A 30 -19.30 -35.47 -13.88
CA PRO A 30 -18.13 -34.63 -13.70
C PRO A 30 -18.53 -33.56 -12.69
N VAL A 31 -17.77 -33.46 -11.59
CA VAL A 31 -17.62 -32.18 -10.93
C VAL A 31 -16.77 -31.39 -11.92
N LEU A 32 -17.44 -30.57 -12.73
CA LEU A 32 -16.80 -29.35 -13.21
C LEU A 32 -16.44 -28.60 -11.93
N ALA A 33 -15.20 -28.12 -11.83
CA ALA A 33 -15.00 -26.95 -11.02
C ALA A 33 -15.83 -25.86 -11.70
N ASP A 34 -16.72 -25.22 -10.96
CA ASP A 34 -17.15 -23.87 -11.31
C ASP A 34 -15.91 -23.01 -11.00
N ASP A 35 -14.99 -22.96 -11.97
CA ASP A 35 -13.95 -21.95 -12.05
C ASP A 35 -14.62 -20.68 -12.59
N ASP A 36 -15.60 -20.16 -11.82
CA ASP A 36 -16.06 -18.78 -11.98
C ASP A 36 -14.83 -17.87 -11.78
N PRO A 37 -14.68 -16.79 -12.55
CA PRO A 37 -13.56 -15.87 -12.39
C PRO A 37 -13.52 -15.35 -10.94
N PRO A 38 -12.32 -15.07 -10.39
CA PRO A 38 -12.23 -14.47 -9.07
C PRO A 38 -12.92 -13.11 -9.09
N GLU A 39 -13.97 -12.94 -8.27
CA GLU A 39 -14.63 -11.66 -8.09
C GLU A 39 -13.64 -10.64 -7.50
N ILE A 40 -13.72 -9.41 -7.97
CA ILE A 40 -12.93 -8.29 -7.44
C ILE A 40 -13.68 -7.75 -6.21
N PRO A 41 -13.01 -7.44 -5.08
CA PRO A 41 -13.66 -6.78 -3.96
C PRO A 41 -14.32 -5.46 -4.38
N ALA A 42 -15.45 -5.11 -3.75
CA ALA A 42 -15.95 -3.74 -3.84
C ALA A 42 -15.15 -2.84 -2.89
N GLY A 43 -15.02 -1.55 -3.19
CA GLY A 43 -14.33 -0.57 -2.35
C GLY A 43 -15.23 0.60 -1.99
N TYR A 44 -15.32 0.93 -0.71
CA TYR A 44 -16.11 2.07 -0.22
C TYR A 44 -15.22 3.11 0.48
N TYR A 45 -15.55 4.39 0.33
CA TYR A 45 -14.89 5.51 0.99
C TYR A 45 -15.90 6.63 1.29
N GLY A 46 -15.58 7.58 2.16
CA GLY A 46 -16.41 8.78 2.38
C GLY A 46 -16.30 9.39 3.77
N ASP A 47 -17.27 10.26 4.10
CA ASP A 47 -17.37 10.90 5.42
C ASP A 47 -18.00 9.96 6.47
N VAL A 48 -17.61 10.11 7.73
CA VAL A 48 -18.22 9.43 8.89
C VAL A 48 -18.42 10.39 10.07
N GLU A 49 -19.66 10.53 10.52
CA GLU A 49 -20.06 11.35 11.68
C GLU A 49 -20.64 10.48 12.81
N ILE A 50 -20.28 10.80 14.06
CA ILE A 50 -20.83 10.21 15.29
C ILE A 50 -21.47 11.33 16.12
N ASP A 51 -22.74 11.16 16.49
CA ASP A 51 -23.59 12.12 17.19
C ASP A 51 -23.72 13.52 16.52
N GLY A 52 -23.29 13.66 15.26
CA GLY A 52 -23.23 14.92 14.50
C GLY A 52 -21.90 15.67 14.61
N GLU A 53 -20.87 15.00 15.12
CA GLU A 53 -19.47 15.43 15.10
C GLU A 53 -18.64 14.48 14.20
N PRO A 54 -17.59 14.94 13.50
CA PRO A 54 -16.68 14.07 12.75
C PRO A 54 -16.11 12.94 13.61
N ALA A 55 -16.07 11.71 13.10
CA ALA A 55 -15.57 10.58 13.88
C ALA A 55 -14.05 10.70 14.14
N PRO A 56 -13.58 10.40 15.36
CA PRO A 56 -12.17 10.54 15.71
C PRO A 56 -11.29 9.50 14.98
N GLU A 57 -10.01 9.83 14.86
CA GLU A 57 -8.96 8.91 14.42
C GLU A 57 -8.97 7.62 15.27
N GLY A 58 -8.71 6.48 14.65
CA GLY A 58 -8.85 5.16 15.28
C GLY A 58 -10.27 4.58 15.25
N THR A 59 -11.28 5.32 14.75
CA THR A 59 -12.63 4.77 14.54
C THR A 59 -12.61 3.62 13.55
N VAL A 60 -13.15 2.47 13.95
CA VAL A 60 -13.14 1.24 13.14
C VAL A 60 -14.45 1.09 12.38
N ILE A 61 -14.37 1.01 11.05
CA ILE A 61 -15.51 0.79 10.18
C ILE A 61 -15.44 -0.64 9.62
N ALA A 62 -16.57 -1.35 9.70
CA ALA A 62 -16.73 -2.70 9.18
C ALA A 62 -17.88 -2.76 8.19
N ALA A 63 -17.74 -3.60 7.16
CA ALA A 63 -18.82 -3.90 6.23
C ALA A 63 -19.24 -5.37 6.36
N GLU A 64 -20.54 -5.61 6.44
CA GLU A 64 -21.17 -6.93 6.49
C GLU A 64 -22.08 -7.18 5.28
N ILE A 65 -22.10 -8.44 4.83
CA ILE A 65 -23.08 -8.96 3.87
C ILE A 65 -23.75 -10.18 4.49
N ASP A 66 -25.08 -10.23 4.52
CA ASP A 66 -25.88 -11.26 5.21
C ASP A 66 -25.53 -11.45 6.73
N GLY A 67 -24.90 -10.44 7.36
CA GLY A 67 -24.44 -10.51 8.75
C GLY A 67 -23.11 -11.24 8.97
N GLU A 68 -22.25 -11.26 7.94
CA GLU A 68 -20.86 -11.73 8.03
C GLU A 68 -19.92 -10.58 7.62
N LYS A 69 -18.95 -10.25 8.48
CA LYS A 69 -17.92 -9.21 8.23
C LYS A 69 -17.01 -9.59 7.06
N ARG A 70 -17.01 -8.74 6.03
CA ARG A 70 -16.29 -8.91 4.75
C ARG A 70 -15.31 -7.78 4.42
N GLY A 71 -15.36 -6.67 5.14
CA GLY A 71 -14.40 -5.58 5.09
C GLY A 71 -14.13 -4.95 6.46
N LEU A 72 -12.98 -4.28 6.57
CA LEU A 72 -12.52 -3.49 7.71
C LEU A 72 -11.70 -2.31 7.15
N ILE A 73 -11.86 -1.12 7.71
CA ILE A 73 -10.93 0.01 7.58
C ILE A 73 -10.90 0.78 8.92
N THR A 74 -9.83 1.52 9.18
CA THR A 74 -9.72 2.42 10.33
C THR A 74 -9.67 3.86 9.83
N VAL A 75 -10.32 4.78 10.53
CA VAL A 75 -10.27 6.22 10.26
C VAL A 75 -8.89 6.75 10.64
N GLU A 76 -8.10 7.13 9.63
CA GLU A 76 -6.78 7.75 9.80
C GLU A 76 -6.83 9.28 9.88
N ASN A 77 -7.92 9.90 9.38
CA ASN A 77 -8.12 11.35 9.37
C ASN A 77 -9.50 11.66 9.97
N GLU A 78 -9.59 12.57 10.95
CA GLU A 78 -10.83 12.92 11.64
C GLU A 78 -12.01 13.19 10.66
N GLY A 79 -13.01 12.30 10.67
CA GLY A 79 -14.22 12.38 9.85
C GLY A 79 -14.20 11.70 8.48
N GLU A 80 -13.08 11.14 8.01
CA GLU A 80 -12.97 10.56 6.66
C GLU A 80 -12.45 9.10 6.71
N PHE A 81 -13.01 8.21 5.89
CA PHE A 81 -12.53 6.83 5.72
C PHE A 81 -12.21 6.50 4.26
N GLY A 82 -10.98 6.04 4.02
CA GLY A 82 -10.46 5.83 2.68
C GLY A 82 -10.44 7.10 1.82
N GLY A 83 -10.25 6.94 0.50
CA GLY A 83 -10.26 8.10 -0.41
C GLY A 83 -10.61 7.82 -1.88
N PRO A 84 -10.89 8.88 -2.65
CA PRO A 84 -11.39 8.80 -4.03
C PRO A 84 -10.31 8.55 -5.10
N SER A 85 -9.03 8.70 -4.78
CA SER A 85 -7.90 8.49 -5.71
C SER A 85 -7.66 6.99 -5.94
N VAL A 86 -6.98 6.60 -7.02
CA VAL A 86 -6.69 5.17 -7.26
C VAL A 86 -5.73 4.59 -6.22
N ASP A 87 -4.85 5.44 -5.67
CA ASP A 87 -3.82 5.10 -4.68
C ASP A 87 -4.33 5.16 -3.22
N ASP A 88 -5.48 5.80 -2.97
CA ASP A 88 -6.04 5.91 -1.62
C ASP A 88 -6.61 4.56 -1.16
N GLU A 89 -6.39 4.18 0.10
CA GLU A 89 -7.04 3.00 0.69
C GLU A 89 -8.58 3.11 0.62
N LYS A 90 -9.27 1.97 0.55
CA LYS A 90 -10.73 1.86 0.55
C LYS A 90 -11.14 0.70 1.43
N LEU A 91 -12.35 0.77 1.98
CA LEU A 91 -12.99 -0.34 2.68
C LEU A 91 -13.27 -1.47 1.68
N GLU A 92 -12.32 -2.41 1.56
CA GLU A 92 -12.45 -3.58 0.68
C GLU A 92 -13.48 -4.59 1.22
N VAL A 93 -14.56 -4.80 0.48
CA VAL A 93 -15.64 -5.74 0.84
C VAL A 93 -15.62 -6.95 -0.09
N ARG A 94 -15.16 -8.07 0.46
CA ARG A 94 -15.00 -9.35 -0.27
C ARG A 94 -16.32 -10.11 -0.39
N GLY A 95 -16.96 -10.05 -1.55
CA GLY A 95 -18.18 -10.80 -1.88
C GLY A 95 -17.96 -12.03 -2.78
N SER A 96 -19.02 -12.46 -3.45
CA SER A 96 -19.07 -13.60 -4.38
C SER A 96 -20.18 -13.37 -5.41
N SER A 97 -20.22 -14.13 -6.51
CA SER A 97 -21.36 -14.14 -7.47
C SER A 97 -22.75 -14.42 -6.86
N THR A 98 -22.81 -14.86 -5.60
CA THR A 98 -24.07 -15.05 -4.86
C THR A 98 -24.44 -13.88 -3.95
N ASP A 99 -23.56 -12.89 -3.84
CA ASP A 99 -23.71 -11.67 -3.04
C ASP A 99 -24.11 -10.45 -3.89
N THR A 100 -24.02 -10.53 -5.23
CA THR A 100 -24.42 -9.47 -6.17
C THR A 100 -25.87 -9.01 -5.93
N GLY A 101 -26.06 -7.71 -5.69
CA GLY A 101 -27.38 -7.13 -5.42
C GLY A 101 -27.93 -7.47 -4.02
N LYS A 102 -27.05 -7.60 -3.02
CA LYS A 102 -27.41 -7.61 -1.59
C LYS A 102 -26.97 -6.30 -0.95
N ASP A 103 -27.77 -5.82 0.00
CA ASP A 103 -27.44 -4.66 0.82
C ASP A 103 -26.11 -4.87 1.58
N VAL A 104 -25.22 -3.88 1.57
CA VAL A 104 -24.03 -3.81 2.42
C VAL A 104 -24.40 -3.07 3.71
N THR A 105 -24.17 -3.72 4.85
CA THR A 105 -24.43 -3.12 6.17
C THR A 105 -23.13 -2.59 6.74
N PHE A 106 -23.08 -1.31 7.09
CA PHE A 106 -21.91 -0.68 7.71
C PHE A 106 -22.05 -0.65 9.23
N LEU A 107 -20.95 -0.89 9.93
CA LEU A 107 -20.88 -0.79 11.38
C LEU A 107 -19.70 0.11 11.77
N VAL A 108 -19.96 1.10 12.62
CA VAL A 108 -18.93 1.98 13.19
C VAL A 108 -18.72 1.54 14.64
N ASN A 109 -17.47 1.24 14.99
CA ASN A 109 -17.09 0.61 16.27
C ASN A 109 -17.98 -0.61 16.64
N GLY A 110 -18.47 -1.33 15.63
CA GLY A 110 -19.29 -2.54 15.80
C GLY A 110 -20.78 -2.34 16.11
N GLU A 111 -21.30 -1.10 16.06
CA GLU A 111 -22.75 -0.83 16.05
C GLU A 111 -23.20 -0.45 14.63
N GLU A 112 -24.39 -0.89 14.21
CA GLU A 112 -24.97 -0.63 12.87
C GLU A 112 -25.33 0.85 12.72
N VAL A 113 -24.88 1.50 11.64
CA VAL A 113 -25.10 2.93 11.37
C VAL A 113 -25.97 3.15 10.13
N ASP A 114 -26.58 4.34 10.02
CA ASP A 114 -27.25 4.76 8.78
C ASP A 114 -26.19 5.12 7.72
N ALA A 115 -26.43 4.72 6.47
CA ALA A 115 -25.55 4.98 5.33
C ALA A 115 -26.31 5.70 4.21
N GLU A 116 -25.75 6.78 3.66
CA GLU A 116 -26.30 7.50 2.52
C GLU A 116 -25.28 7.56 1.36
N PRO A 117 -25.55 6.95 0.19
CA PRO A 117 -26.75 6.16 -0.16
C PRO A 117 -26.78 4.76 0.50
N ASP A 118 -27.95 4.12 0.49
CA ASP A 118 -28.02 2.66 0.64
C ASP A 118 -27.22 1.99 -0.50
N VAL A 119 -26.32 1.05 -0.17
CA VAL A 119 -25.42 0.38 -1.13
C VAL A 119 -25.78 -1.10 -1.31
N GLU A 120 -25.79 -1.57 -2.56
CA GLU A 120 -25.84 -2.99 -2.92
C GLU A 120 -24.45 -3.45 -3.40
N TRP A 121 -23.98 -4.63 -3.00
CA TRP A 121 -22.66 -5.14 -3.42
C TRP A 121 -22.68 -5.62 -4.88
N GLU A 122 -21.77 -5.12 -5.73
CA GLU A 122 -21.34 -5.76 -6.98
C GLU A 122 -19.80 -5.88 -7.05
N SER A 123 -19.27 -6.77 -7.90
CA SER A 123 -17.82 -7.08 -7.97
C SER A 123 -17.03 -5.93 -8.61
N GLY A 124 -16.09 -5.36 -7.86
CA GLY A 124 -15.19 -4.30 -8.35
C GLY A 124 -15.80 -2.90 -8.35
N ASP A 125 -16.99 -2.72 -7.78
CA ASP A 125 -17.60 -1.40 -7.63
C ASP A 125 -16.80 -0.53 -6.65
N ILE A 126 -16.71 0.77 -6.97
CA ILE A 126 -16.12 1.78 -6.10
C ILE A 126 -17.13 2.89 -5.90
N GLU A 127 -17.61 3.08 -4.67
CA GLU A 127 -18.66 4.05 -4.34
C GLU A 127 -18.32 4.91 -3.10
N GLU A 128 -18.79 6.17 -3.15
CA GLU A 128 -18.71 7.15 -2.07
C GLU A 128 -19.95 7.04 -1.17
N VAL A 129 -19.75 6.87 0.15
CA VAL A 129 -20.81 6.60 1.14
C VAL A 129 -20.58 7.44 2.38
N SER A 130 -21.58 8.24 2.78
CA SER A 130 -21.56 8.94 4.06
C SER A 130 -22.18 8.05 5.15
N LEU A 131 -21.54 7.97 6.32
CA LEU A 131 -22.00 7.18 7.47
C LEU A 131 -22.39 8.09 8.66
N GLU A 132 -23.58 7.91 9.23
CA GLU A 132 -24.07 8.66 10.41
C GLU A 132 -24.47 7.70 11.54
N GLY A 133 -23.81 7.79 12.69
CA GLY A 133 -24.12 7.01 13.90
C GLY A 133 -24.60 7.87 15.08
N GLU A 134 -25.65 7.44 15.80
CA GLU A 134 -26.06 8.02 17.10
C GLU A 134 -25.67 7.05 18.24
N ASP A 135 -25.22 7.57 19.39
CA ASP A 135 -24.82 6.79 20.59
C ASP A 135 -23.76 5.68 20.31
N VAL A 136 -22.90 5.83 19.29
CA VAL A 136 -21.78 4.91 19.00
C VAL A 136 -20.66 5.09 20.02
N GLY A 137 -20.13 3.99 20.56
CA GLY A 137 -19.08 4.03 21.58
C GLY A 137 -17.73 4.53 21.06
N ASP A 138 -16.93 5.11 21.94
CA ASP A 138 -15.56 5.55 21.63
C ASP A 138 -14.70 4.39 21.07
N PRO A 139 -13.83 4.64 20.06
CA PRO A 139 -12.91 3.63 19.52
C PRO A 139 -11.97 3.06 20.59
N PRO A 140 -11.31 1.92 20.33
CA PRO A 140 -10.36 1.38 21.30
C PRO A 140 -9.20 2.35 21.48
N TYR A 141 -8.88 2.68 22.73
CA TYR A 141 -7.83 3.64 23.08
C TYR A 141 -6.89 2.99 24.10
N PHE A 142 -5.67 2.67 23.68
CA PHE A 142 -4.69 1.97 24.48
C PHE A 142 -3.80 2.97 25.23
N ALA A 143 -4.25 3.37 26.42
CA ALA A 143 -3.51 4.25 27.31
C ALA A 143 -2.30 3.55 27.92
N VAL A 144 -1.22 4.30 28.16
CA VAL A 144 0.05 3.81 28.73
C VAL A 144 0.32 4.48 30.08
N ASP A 145 0.61 3.70 31.13
CA ASP A 145 1.07 4.19 32.44
C ASP A 145 2.29 3.36 32.87
N ILE A 146 3.48 3.97 32.91
CA ILE A 146 4.69 3.32 33.47
C ILE A 146 4.61 3.36 34.99
N ILE A 147 4.47 2.18 35.60
CA ILE A 147 4.15 2.05 37.02
C ILE A 147 5.38 2.01 37.93
N ASP A 148 5.17 2.39 39.19
CA ASP A 148 6.12 2.33 40.34
C ASP A 148 6.76 0.94 40.58
N GLU A 149 6.38 -0.12 39.85
CA GLU A 149 7.02 -1.45 39.92
C GLU A 149 8.30 -1.55 39.06
N SER A 150 8.54 -0.57 38.17
CA SER A 150 9.75 -0.42 37.36
C SER A 150 11.03 -0.24 38.20
N THR A 151 12.16 -0.77 37.71
CA THR A 151 13.50 -0.58 38.28
C THR A 151 14.35 0.28 37.36
N THR A 152 14.37 1.59 37.64
CA THR A 152 14.93 2.64 36.78
C THR A 152 16.31 3.15 37.22
N THR A 153 16.93 2.54 38.23
CA THR A 153 18.30 2.86 38.65
C THR A 153 19.03 1.58 39.01
N VAL A 154 20.14 1.32 38.31
CA VAL A 154 20.94 0.09 38.40
C VAL A 154 22.44 0.40 38.41
N ASP A 155 23.25 -0.58 38.78
CA ASP A 155 24.70 -0.50 38.61
C ASP A 155 25.06 -0.61 37.11
N VAL A 156 26.18 -0.02 36.66
CA VAL A 156 26.64 -0.18 35.26
C VAL A 156 26.87 -1.66 34.91
N GLY A 157 26.21 -2.12 33.84
CA GLY A 157 26.21 -3.50 33.36
C GLY A 157 25.20 -4.43 34.04
N ASP A 158 24.23 -3.89 34.80
CA ASP A 158 23.03 -4.61 35.26
C ASP A 158 21.80 -4.25 34.39
N GLU A 159 20.79 -5.13 34.41
CA GLU A 159 19.51 -4.97 33.68
C GLU A 159 18.52 -4.09 34.47
N ALA A 160 18.06 -3.00 33.86
CA ALA A 160 16.89 -2.22 34.28
C ALA A 160 15.61 -2.85 33.73
N THR A 161 14.48 -2.71 34.43
CA THR A 161 13.17 -3.27 34.01
C THR A 161 12.13 -2.16 34.01
N VAL A 162 11.55 -1.87 32.85
CA VAL A 162 10.39 -0.96 32.71
C VAL A 162 9.12 -1.79 32.75
N VAL A 163 8.14 -1.36 33.56
CA VAL A 163 6.83 -2.01 33.69
C VAL A 163 5.74 -1.01 33.33
N ALA A 164 4.99 -1.28 32.27
CA ALA A 164 3.89 -0.45 31.80
C ALA A 164 2.55 -1.20 31.88
N ASP A 165 1.52 -0.59 32.46
CA ASP A 165 0.14 -1.10 32.38
C ASP A 165 -0.52 -0.48 31.15
N ILE A 166 -0.92 -1.33 30.20
CA ILE A 166 -1.66 -0.92 29.01
C ILE A 166 -3.15 -1.15 29.29
N GLU A 167 -3.98 -0.09 29.31
CA GLU A 167 -5.44 -0.19 29.51
C GLU A 167 -6.20 0.24 28.24
N ASN A 168 -7.13 -0.59 27.77
CA ASN A 168 -8.09 -0.16 26.74
C ASN A 168 -9.21 0.66 27.40
N THR A 169 -9.11 1.99 27.31
CA THR A 169 -10.09 2.93 27.89
C THR A 169 -11.23 3.30 26.94
N GLY A 170 -11.25 2.74 25.72
CA GLY A 170 -12.34 2.89 24.76
C GLY A 170 -13.58 2.07 25.14
N ASP A 171 -14.70 2.28 24.43
CA ASP A 171 -15.95 1.55 24.67
C ASP A 171 -16.03 0.20 23.92
N VAL A 172 -15.01 -0.13 23.10
CA VAL A 172 -14.96 -1.36 22.29
C VAL A 172 -13.64 -2.12 22.43
N SER A 173 -13.68 -3.45 22.32
CA SER A 173 -12.48 -4.29 22.31
C SER A 173 -11.67 -4.06 21.02
N GLY A 174 -10.35 -4.04 21.11
CA GLY A 174 -9.47 -3.74 19.98
C GLY A 174 -8.14 -4.50 20.02
N GLN A 175 -7.26 -4.17 19.08
CA GLN A 175 -5.85 -4.57 19.04
C GLN A 175 -4.99 -3.32 18.86
N SER A 176 -3.78 -3.33 19.40
CA SER A 176 -2.78 -2.29 19.16
C SER A 176 -1.38 -2.89 19.24
N ASP A 177 -0.44 -2.31 18.50
CA ASP A 177 0.97 -2.59 18.64
C ASP A 177 1.55 -1.81 19.82
N ILE A 178 2.43 -2.46 20.60
CA ILE A 178 3.15 -1.82 21.70
C ILE A 178 4.63 -1.78 21.35
N GLU A 179 5.23 -0.61 21.41
CA GLU A 179 6.64 -0.37 21.09
C GLU A 179 7.38 0.10 22.34
N PHE A 180 8.57 -0.45 22.58
CA PHE A 180 9.48 -0.08 23.65
C PHE A 180 10.77 0.42 23.03
N ALA A 181 11.14 1.66 23.31
CA ALA A 181 12.30 2.33 22.75
C ALA A 181 13.17 2.96 23.85
N VAL A 182 14.49 3.02 23.62
CA VAL A 182 15.46 3.71 24.49
C VAL A 182 16.25 4.72 23.66
N ASP A 183 16.28 5.98 24.13
CA ASP A 183 16.78 7.15 23.40
C ASP A 183 16.27 7.22 21.93
N GLY A 184 15.01 6.83 21.72
CA GLY A 184 14.36 6.79 20.41
C GLY A 184 14.68 5.57 19.54
N THR A 185 15.56 4.66 19.98
CA THR A 185 15.85 3.39 19.28
C THR A 185 14.86 2.31 19.71
N LEU A 186 14.16 1.68 18.76
CA LEU A 186 13.22 0.58 19.04
C LEU A 186 13.96 -0.69 19.51
N GLU A 187 13.71 -1.10 20.75
CA GLU A 187 14.34 -2.27 21.39
C GLU A 187 13.43 -3.51 21.36
N GLU A 188 12.13 -3.35 21.63
CA GLU A 188 11.14 -4.44 21.56
C GLU A 188 9.81 -3.96 20.98
N LYS A 189 9.14 -4.83 20.21
CA LYS A 189 7.80 -4.62 19.67
C LYS A 189 6.91 -5.82 19.96
N ILE A 190 5.70 -5.56 20.45
CA ILE A 190 4.64 -6.54 20.69
C ILE A 190 3.48 -6.23 19.74
N GLU A 191 3.35 -7.04 18.70
CA GLU A 191 2.29 -6.92 17.69
C GLU A 191 0.94 -7.47 18.20
N ASP A 192 -0.17 -6.91 17.68
CA ASP A 192 -1.54 -7.42 17.86
C ASP A 192 -1.97 -7.65 19.34
N LEU A 193 -1.78 -6.66 20.23
CA LEU A 193 -2.25 -6.79 21.61
C LEU A 193 -3.79 -6.66 21.72
N GLU A 194 -4.50 -7.80 21.68
CA GLU A 194 -5.93 -7.86 22.00
C GLU A 194 -6.23 -7.47 23.47
N LEU A 195 -7.09 -6.46 23.68
CA LEU A 195 -7.68 -6.12 24.99
C LEU A 195 -9.19 -5.87 24.89
N ASP A 196 -9.95 -6.49 25.80
CA ASP A 196 -11.38 -6.18 25.99
C ASP A 196 -11.59 -4.78 26.62
N VAL A 197 -12.82 -4.26 26.52
CA VAL A 197 -13.24 -2.96 27.11
C VAL A 197 -12.91 -2.87 28.60
N GLY A 198 -12.03 -1.93 28.98
CA GLY A 198 -11.57 -1.76 30.36
C GLY A 198 -10.76 -2.94 30.90
N GLU A 199 -10.18 -3.76 30.02
CA GLU A 199 -9.10 -4.68 30.37
C GLU A 199 -7.77 -3.92 30.38
N SER A 200 -6.94 -4.21 31.38
CA SER A 200 -5.54 -3.75 31.41
C SER A 200 -4.57 -4.91 31.57
N LYS A 201 -3.35 -4.70 31.07
CA LYS A 201 -2.28 -5.70 31.05
C LYS A 201 -0.92 -5.04 31.26
N ALA A 202 -0.31 -5.35 32.40
CA ALA A 202 1.09 -5.07 32.66
C ALA A 202 2.02 -5.86 31.71
N LEU A 203 2.96 -5.14 31.10
CA LEU A 203 4.08 -5.65 30.29
C LEU A 203 5.39 -5.29 31.01
N GLU A 204 6.39 -6.15 30.90
CA GLU A 204 7.72 -6.00 31.51
C GLU A 204 8.76 -6.00 30.37
N PHE A 205 9.59 -4.96 30.29
CA PHE A 205 10.67 -4.81 29.30
C PHE A 205 12.01 -4.67 30.04
N ASP A 206 13.01 -5.49 29.68
CA ASP A 206 14.33 -5.51 30.32
C ASP A 206 15.40 -4.89 29.39
N TYR A 207 16.26 -4.00 29.91
CA TYR A 207 17.31 -3.29 29.16
C TYR A 207 18.64 -3.21 29.95
N GLU A 208 19.77 -3.54 29.33
CA GLU A 208 21.12 -3.57 29.97
C GLU A 208 21.83 -2.21 29.80
N LEU A 209 22.18 -1.54 30.90
CA LEU A 209 22.87 -0.23 30.85
C LEU A 209 24.40 -0.39 30.89
N ASP A 210 25.03 -0.47 29.72
CA ASP A 210 26.48 -0.72 29.55
C ASP A 210 27.40 0.46 29.97
N GLU A 211 26.90 1.70 30.05
CA GLU A 211 27.68 2.91 30.34
C GLU A 211 27.08 3.77 31.48
N GLU A 212 27.91 4.55 32.19
CA GLU A 212 27.43 5.52 33.21
C GLU A 212 26.63 6.65 32.54
N GLY A 213 25.36 6.83 32.92
CA GLY A 213 24.52 7.86 32.29
C GLY A 213 23.07 7.88 32.73
N GLU A 214 22.30 8.76 32.10
CA GLU A 214 20.84 8.82 32.12
C GLU A 214 20.37 8.65 30.66
N VAL A 215 19.42 7.74 30.41
CA VAL A 215 18.80 7.48 29.09
C VAL A 215 17.29 7.47 29.24
N ASP A 216 16.53 7.95 28.27
CA ASP A 216 15.06 7.97 28.33
C ASP A 216 14.48 6.72 27.66
N ALA A 217 13.64 5.99 28.38
CA ALA A 217 12.96 4.79 27.92
C ALA A 217 11.45 5.04 27.79
N THR A 218 10.93 4.84 26.58
CA THR A 218 9.54 5.14 26.21
C THR A 218 8.79 3.86 25.88
N VAL A 219 7.56 3.74 26.39
CA VAL A 219 6.58 2.75 25.93
C VAL A 219 5.47 3.51 25.21
N SER A 220 5.16 3.11 23.98
CA SER A 220 4.16 3.76 23.14
C SER A 220 3.17 2.77 22.52
N THR A 221 2.01 3.30 22.16
CA THR A 221 1.03 2.69 21.26
C THR A 221 0.67 3.71 20.17
N VAL A 222 -0.18 3.34 19.22
CA VAL A 222 -0.74 4.29 18.24
C VAL A 222 -1.64 5.37 18.88
N ASN A 223 -1.96 5.28 20.17
CA ASN A 223 -2.90 6.18 20.86
C ASN A 223 -2.27 7.07 21.95
N ASP A 224 -1.18 6.60 22.58
CA ASP A 224 -0.63 7.18 23.81
C ASP A 224 0.84 6.73 24.02
N GLU A 225 1.61 7.51 24.77
CA GLU A 225 3.00 7.19 25.13
C GLU A 225 3.31 7.64 26.56
N ASP A 226 4.16 6.89 27.26
CA ASP A 226 4.74 7.31 28.54
C ASP A 226 6.25 7.03 28.56
N THR A 227 7.01 7.87 29.28
CA THR A 227 8.47 7.88 29.25
C THR A 227 9.07 7.96 30.65
N VAL A 228 10.10 7.15 30.90
CA VAL A 228 10.83 7.11 32.15
C VAL A 228 12.34 7.14 31.92
N THR A 229 13.04 7.99 32.66
CA THR A 229 14.51 8.05 32.64
C THR A 229 15.09 6.86 33.42
N LEU A 230 15.94 6.07 32.76
CA LEU A 230 16.78 5.04 33.34
C LEU A 230 18.15 5.63 33.72
N VAL A 231 18.75 5.17 34.81
CA VAL A 231 20.00 5.71 35.35
C VAL A 231 20.98 4.58 35.69
N ALA A 232 22.21 4.69 35.20
CA ALA A 232 23.30 3.78 35.55
C ALA A 232 24.32 4.49 36.45
N GLU A 233 24.53 3.99 37.66
CA GLU A 233 25.50 4.54 38.64
C GLU A 233 26.72 3.59 38.79
N ASP A 234 27.96 4.12 38.88
CA ASP A 234 29.13 3.33 39.33
C ASP A 234 29.31 3.45 40.87
N ASP A 235 28.81 2.46 41.61
CA ASP A 235 28.87 2.42 43.09
C ASP A 235 30.30 2.11 43.64
N ASP A 236 31.34 2.03 42.79
CA ASP A 236 32.72 1.69 43.16
C ASP A 236 33.57 2.90 43.65
N ASP A 237 32.98 4.06 44.02
CA ASP A 237 33.69 5.12 44.81
C ASP A 237 33.73 4.78 46.33
N PRO A 238 34.90 4.39 46.88
CA PRO A 238 34.99 3.94 48.27
C PRO A 238 34.86 5.09 49.29
N SER A 239 33.63 5.27 49.78
CA SER A 239 33.20 6.09 50.93
C SER A 239 34.33 6.75 51.76
N PRO A 240 34.42 8.10 51.80
CA PRO A 240 35.59 8.80 52.30
C PRO A 240 35.86 8.56 53.79
N GLY A 241 37.03 7.97 54.06
CA GLY A 241 37.53 7.70 55.41
C GLY A 241 37.70 8.94 56.30
N PRO A 242 37.81 8.78 57.63
CA PRO A 242 37.67 9.87 58.59
C PRO A 242 38.71 11.00 58.43
N SER A 243 38.19 12.21 58.24
CA SER A 243 38.88 13.49 58.06
C SER A 243 40.16 13.70 58.89
N PRO A 244 41.31 14.04 58.25
CA PRO A 244 42.47 14.61 58.91
C PRO A 244 42.32 16.13 59.16
N SER A 245 42.95 16.61 60.24
CA SER A 245 42.96 18.03 60.66
C SER A 245 43.51 19.01 59.59
N PRO A 246 43.09 20.29 59.63
CA PRO A 246 43.27 21.24 58.52
C PRO A 246 44.72 21.61 58.22
N GLY A 247 45.09 21.43 56.95
CA GLY A 247 46.26 22.07 56.31
C GLY A 247 45.96 23.52 55.88
N PRO A 248 46.94 24.21 55.25
CA PRO A 248 46.75 25.57 54.75
C PRO A 248 45.75 25.62 53.58
N SER A 249 45.20 26.81 53.30
CA SER A 249 44.23 27.07 52.23
C SER A 249 44.65 26.46 50.88
N PRO A 250 43.69 25.96 50.09
CA PRO A 250 43.97 25.52 48.73
C PRO A 250 44.48 26.71 47.89
N ASP A 251 45.40 26.40 46.97
CA ASP A 251 45.61 27.21 45.77
C ASP A 251 44.30 27.22 44.95
N PRO A 252 44.03 28.24 44.11
CA PRO A 252 42.83 28.23 43.28
C PRO A 252 42.78 26.96 42.43
N ASP A 253 41.59 26.39 42.30
CA ASP A 253 41.34 25.22 41.46
C ASP A 253 41.85 25.49 40.03
N PRO A 254 42.38 24.46 39.33
CA PRO A 254 42.69 24.61 37.91
C PRO A 254 41.43 25.05 37.17
N ASP A 255 41.59 25.94 36.19
CA ASP A 255 40.52 26.23 35.24
C ASP A 255 40.03 24.91 34.62
N PRO A 256 38.72 24.73 34.35
CA PRO A 256 38.21 23.50 33.75
C PRO A 256 38.99 23.19 32.46
N ASP A 257 39.28 21.92 32.22
CA ASP A 257 39.78 21.49 30.92
C ASP A 257 38.73 21.87 29.86
N PRO A 258 39.14 22.40 28.69
CA PRO A 258 38.19 22.87 27.68
C PRO A 258 37.36 21.71 27.15
N ASP A 259 36.06 21.95 26.99
CA ASP A 259 35.13 21.00 26.41
C ASP A 259 35.59 20.63 24.98
N PRO A 260 35.51 19.34 24.58
CA PRO A 260 36.04 18.86 23.31
C PRO A 260 35.39 19.53 22.10
N ILE A 261 36.03 19.38 20.94
CA ILE A 261 35.43 19.71 19.65
C ILE A 261 34.43 18.60 19.33
N GLU A 262 33.16 18.94 19.27
CA GLU A 262 32.04 18.00 19.20
C GLU A 262 30.97 18.52 18.24
N PHE A 263 30.51 17.65 17.34
CA PHE A 263 29.58 17.99 16.27
C PHE A 263 28.44 16.99 16.27
N GLU A 264 27.23 17.48 16.05
CA GLU A 264 26.00 16.69 16.03
C GLU A 264 25.30 16.88 14.67
N VAL A 265 24.60 15.83 14.21
CA VAL A 265 23.65 15.93 13.11
C VAL A 265 22.28 16.14 13.74
N THR A 266 21.71 17.32 13.59
CA THR A 266 20.47 17.70 14.29
C THR A 266 19.21 17.46 13.46
N ASP A 267 19.36 17.24 12.15
CA ASP A 267 18.27 17.10 11.19
C ASP A 267 18.79 16.44 9.89
N GLY A 268 17.91 15.74 9.19
CA GLY A 268 18.21 15.01 7.96
C GLY A 268 16.97 14.87 7.07
N GLU A 269 17.04 15.44 5.87
CA GLU A 269 15.97 15.45 4.88
C GLU A 269 16.36 14.66 3.62
N LEU A 270 15.47 13.76 3.21
CA LEU A 270 15.51 13.01 1.95
C LEU A 270 14.62 13.71 0.92
N GLU A 271 15.14 14.09 -0.27
CA GLU A 271 14.29 14.78 -1.28
C GLU A 271 13.22 13.87 -1.90
N VAL A 272 13.50 12.55 -2.01
CA VAL A 272 12.60 11.51 -2.55
C VAL A 272 12.96 10.14 -1.97
N SER A 273 11.96 9.35 -1.58
CA SER A 273 12.14 7.99 -1.04
C SER A 273 12.01 6.86 -2.08
N VAL A 274 11.54 7.15 -3.30
CA VAL A 274 11.40 6.17 -4.39
C VAL A 274 12.01 6.74 -5.67
N ILE A 275 12.89 5.99 -6.32
CA ILE A 275 13.58 6.37 -7.57
C ILE A 275 13.81 5.17 -8.50
N GLY A 276 14.03 5.42 -9.79
CA GLY A 276 14.44 4.37 -10.73
C GLY A 276 15.96 4.09 -10.69
N VAL A 277 16.36 2.88 -11.10
CA VAL A 277 17.78 2.52 -11.29
C VAL A 277 18.51 3.55 -12.17
N GLY A 278 19.63 4.08 -11.67
CA GLY A 278 20.48 5.07 -12.33
C GLY A 278 20.04 6.53 -12.14
N GLU A 279 18.94 6.78 -11.44
CA GLU A 279 18.58 8.12 -10.95
C GLU A 279 19.39 8.49 -9.69
N THR A 280 19.34 9.77 -9.30
CA THR A 280 20.07 10.29 -8.14
C THR A 280 19.13 10.73 -7.04
N VAL A 281 19.33 10.23 -5.83
CA VAL A 281 18.72 10.80 -4.61
C VAL A 281 19.57 11.98 -4.12
N THR A 282 18.91 12.96 -3.48
CA THR A 282 19.57 14.04 -2.73
C THR A 282 19.24 13.89 -1.25
N VAL A 283 20.25 14.02 -0.40
CA VAL A 283 20.13 14.03 1.06
C VAL A 283 20.72 15.32 1.59
N THR A 284 20.02 16.04 2.46
CA THR A 284 20.54 17.23 3.14
C THR A 284 20.47 17.03 4.64
N ALA A 285 21.59 17.25 5.34
CA ALA A 285 21.65 17.12 6.80
C ALA A 285 22.18 18.40 7.45
N THR A 286 21.60 18.77 8.59
CA THR A 286 22.03 19.94 9.38
C THR A 286 23.06 19.51 10.40
N ILE A 287 24.24 20.14 10.37
CA ILE A 287 25.37 19.83 11.26
C ILE A 287 25.58 21.00 12.21
N GLU A 288 25.43 20.80 13.52
CA GLU A 288 25.70 21.81 14.55
C GLU A 288 27.02 21.53 15.29
N HIS A 289 27.77 22.58 15.63
CA HIS A 289 28.98 22.50 16.43
C HIS A 289 28.70 22.93 17.87
N ILE A 290 28.45 21.93 18.73
CA ILE A 290 28.13 22.07 20.16
C ILE A 290 29.40 22.24 21.05
N GLY A 291 30.58 22.02 20.48
CA GLY A 291 31.88 22.18 21.15
C GLY A 291 32.37 23.64 21.32
N SER A 292 33.30 23.84 22.26
CA SER A 292 33.78 25.19 22.65
C SER A 292 34.98 25.74 21.86
N GLU A 293 35.65 24.90 21.06
CA GLU A 293 36.81 25.28 20.21
C GLU A 293 36.50 25.08 18.72
N THR A 294 36.71 26.10 17.86
CA THR A 294 36.54 26.01 16.40
C THR A 294 37.23 24.77 15.80
N GLY A 295 36.50 23.97 15.01
CA GLY A 295 36.97 22.70 14.47
C GLY A 295 36.62 22.44 13.00
N GLU A 296 36.94 21.21 12.54
CA GLU A 296 36.51 20.67 11.25
C GLU A 296 35.75 19.34 11.51
N ALA A 297 34.48 19.26 11.09
CA ALA A 297 33.66 18.05 11.16
C ALA A 297 33.87 17.20 9.89
N SER A 298 33.95 15.88 10.04
CA SER A 298 34.01 14.93 8.91
C SER A 298 32.68 14.20 8.80
N VAL A 299 31.79 14.73 7.96
CA VAL A 299 30.44 14.26 7.75
C VAL A 299 30.48 13.16 6.69
N LYS A 300 30.08 11.95 7.06
CA LYS A 300 30.06 10.78 6.17
C LYS A 300 28.65 10.53 5.70
N PHE A 301 28.51 10.18 4.44
CA PHE A 301 27.26 9.69 3.89
C PHE A 301 27.35 8.18 3.75
N VAL A 302 26.35 7.48 4.27
CA VAL A 302 26.34 6.05 4.53
C VAL A 302 25.14 5.43 3.84
N VAL A 303 25.37 4.30 3.18
CA VAL A 303 24.34 3.49 2.51
C VAL A 303 24.57 2.05 2.95
N ASP A 304 23.56 1.38 3.51
CA ASP A 304 23.63 0.01 4.07
C ASP A 304 24.79 -0.19 5.07
N GLY A 305 25.15 0.87 5.80
CA GLY A 305 26.30 0.88 6.72
C GLY A 305 27.68 1.06 6.08
N ASP A 306 27.79 1.11 4.74
CA ASP A 306 29.02 1.41 4.02
C ASP A 306 29.12 2.92 3.68
N VAL A 307 30.29 3.53 3.91
CA VAL A 307 30.51 4.97 3.65
C VAL A 307 30.76 5.20 2.15
N VAL A 308 29.84 5.89 1.46
CA VAL A 308 29.91 6.13 0.01
C VAL A 308 30.44 7.52 -0.37
N ASP A 309 30.19 8.57 0.43
CA ASP A 309 30.79 9.91 0.29
C ASP A 309 31.24 10.48 1.66
N GLU A 310 32.17 11.44 1.66
CA GLU A 310 32.63 12.12 2.89
C GLU A 310 32.94 13.60 2.59
N LYS A 311 32.38 14.49 3.42
CA LYS A 311 32.55 15.95 3.31
C LYS A 311 33.07 16.52 4.61
N THR A 312 34.07 17.40 4.50
CA THR A 312 34.62 18.14 5.63
C THR A 312 34.08 19.56 5.67
N VAL A 313 33.45 19.95 6.77
CA VAL A 313 33.00 21.34 7.03
C VAL A 313 33.75 21.92 8.21
N GLY A 314 33.99 23.24 8.20
CA GLY A 314 34.60 23.95 9.33
C GLY A 314 33.57 24.88 9.95
N LEU A 315 33.37 24.77 11.26
CA LEU A 315 32.37 25.52 12.03
C LEU A 315 33.02 26.19 13.24
N ASP A 316 32.63 27.42 13.52
CA ASP A 316 32.89 28.07 14.81
C ASP A 316 31.93 27.52 15.90
N PRO A 317 32.20 27.71 17.21
CA PRO A 317 31.26 27.36 18.28
C PRO A 317 29.88 28.00 18.11
N ASP A 318 28.81 27.25 18.43
CA ASP A 318 27.40 27.64 18.24
C ASP A 318 27.02 27.92 16.76
N GLU A 319 27.74 27.35 15.78
CA GLU A 319 27.44 27.47 14.34
C GLU A 319 26.87 26.16 13.78
N ALA A 320 25.80 26.26 12.98
CA ALA A 320 25.20 25.15 12.24
C ALA A 320 25.27 25.39 10.72
N THR A 321 25.43 24.32 9.93
CA THR A 321 25.40 24.35 8.47
C THR A 321 24.75 23.11 7.87
N ASP A 322 24.02 23.31 6.78
CA ASP A 322 23.48 22.22 5.96
C ASP A 322 24.60 21.61 5.10
N VAL A 323 24.58 20.29 4.92
CA VAL A 323 25.48 19.52 4.06
C VAL A 323 24.67 18.61 3.16
N THR A 324 24.76 18.84 1.85
CA THR A 324 24.03 18.05 0.84
C THR A 324 24.91 16.96 0.21
N PHE A 325 24.37 15.74 0.13
CA PHE A 325 24.89 14.57 -0.56
C PHE A 325 24.00 14.19 -1.74
N THR A 326 24.57 13.47 -2.70
CA THR A 326 23.87 12.97 -3.90
C THR A 326 24.46 11.64 -4.30
N GLU A 327 23.65 10.60 -4.42
CA GLU A 327 24.07 9.23 -4.74
C GLU A 327 23.16 8.62 -5.80
N ALA A 328 23.67 7.68 -6.59
CA ALA A 328 22.91 6.98 -7.62
C ALA A 328 23.10 5.47 -7.51
N PHE A 329 22.01 4.73 -7.67
CA PHE A 329 21.97 3.29 -7.44
C PHE A 329 21.93 2.54 -8.78
N ASP A 330 22.87 1.61 -8.99
CA ASP A 330 23.02 0.83 -10.24
C ASP A 330 22.20 -0.49 -10.24
N GLU A 331 21.61 -0.89 -9.10
CA GLU A 331 20.83 -2.12 -8.91
C GLU A 331 19.55 -1.81 -8.11
N PRO A 332 18.42 -2.51 -8.34
CA PRO A 332 17.18 -2.29 -7.61
C PRO A 332 17.24 -2.89 -6.19
N GLY A 333 16.42 -2.36 -5.30
CA GLY A 333 16.28 -2.79 -3.90
C GLY A 333 16.05 -1.63 -2.95
N ASP A 334 15.83 -1.97 -1.69
CA ASP A 334 15.74 -1.04 -0.57
C ASP A 334 17.15 -0.74 -0.04
N TYR A 335 17.46 0.53 0.17
CA TYR A 335 18.76 0.99 0.66
C TYR A 335 18.59 1.89 1.88
N ASP A 336 19.23 1.55 2.99
CA ASP A 336 19.15 2.35 4.23
C ASP A 336 20.18 3.49 4.17
N VAL A 337 19.72 4.73 4.36
CA VAL A 337 20.50 5.94 4.06
C VAL A 337 20.70 6.79 5.32
N ALA A 338 21.96 7.05 5.66
CA ALA A 338 22.33 7.77 6.89
C ALA A 338 23.44 8.82 6.68
N VAL A 339 23.49 9.80 7.58
CA VAL A 339 24.56 10.79 7.67
C VAL A 339 25.28 10.65 9.01
N GLY A 340 26.49 10.09 8.98
CA GLY A 340 27.23 9.71 10.18
C GLY A 340 26.57 8.52 10.86
N GLU A 341 25.90 8.79 11.97
CA GLU A 341 25.08 7.84 12.75
C GLU A 341 23.60 8.25 12.79
N PHE A 342 23.24 9.39 12.16
CA PHE A 342 21.86 9.87 12.03
C PHE A 342 21.20 9.19 10.83
N ASP A 343 20.15 8.42 11.08
CA ASP A 343 19.34 7.78 10.03
C ASP A 343 18.46 8.82 9.30
N VAL A 344 18.40 8.73 7.97
CA VAL A 344 17.60 9.63 7.11
C VAL A 344 16.46 8.88 6.42
N GLY A 345 16.28 7.59 6.74
CA GLY A 345 15.30 6.68 6.15
C GLY A 345 15.82 5.87 4.96
N THR A 346 14.92 5.04 4.43
CA THR A 346 15.20 4.09 3.34
C THR A 346 14.84 4.70 1.97
N VAL A 347 15.63 4.36 0.94
CA VAL A 347 15.35 4.66 -0.48
C VAL A 347 15.00 3.36 -1.20
N GLU A 348 13.78 3.28 -1.74
CA GLU A 348 13.37 2.21 -2.67
C GLU A 348 13.88 2.53 -4.08
N VAL A 349 14.61 1.59 -4.68
CA VAL A 349 15.11 1.70 -6.06
C VAL A 349 14.45 0.63 -6.94
N THR A 350 13.68 1.08 -7.94
CA THR A 350 12.91 0.20 -8.82
C THR A 350 13.58 -0.05 -10.17
N GLU A 351 13.46 -1.27 -10.70
CA GLU A 351 13.73 -1.56 -12.10
C GLU A 351 12.53 -1.10 -12.96
N PRO A 352 12.75 -0.41 -14.10
CA PRO A 352 11.67 0.01 -14.98
C PRO A 352 10.92 -1.19 -15.56
N GLU A 353 9.58 -1.13 -15.58
CA GLU A 353 8.76 -2.20 -16.13
C GLU A 353 8.98 -2.34 -17.66
N PRO A 354 9.18 -3.56 -18.16
CA PRO A 354 9.39 -3.79 -19.59
C PRO A 354 8.11 -3.49 -20.37
N ALA A 355 8.27 -2.92 -21.56
CA ALA A 355 7.14 -2.51 -22.40
C ALA A 355 6.06 -3.60 -22.56
N ALA A 356 4.85 -3.28 -22.13
CA ALA A 356 3.66 -4.11 -22.18
C ALA A 356 2.51 -3.29 -22.77
N PHE A 357 1.66 -3.90 -23.59
CA PHE A 357 0.74 -3.17 -24.45
C PHE A 357 -0.70 -3.63 -24.29
N ASP A 358 -1.59 -2.67 -24.04
CA ASP A 358 -3.03 -2.86 -24.11
C ASP A 358 -3.62 -2.15 -25.34
N VAL A 359 -4.70 -2.70 -25.88
CA VAL A 359 -5.39 -2.20 -27.08
C VAL A 359 -6.87 -2.03 -26.77
N PHE A 360 -7.39 -0.82 -26.96
CA PHE A 360 -8.77 -0.46 -26.64
C PHE A 360 -9.30 0.64 -27.56
N ASP A 361 -10.54 1.07 -27.32
CA ASP A 361 -11.23 2.14 -28.07
C ASP A 361 -11.23 1.89 -29.60
N VAL A 362 -11.74 0.72 -30.01
CA VAL A 362 -11.89 0.36 -31.42
C VAL A 362 -13.04 1.16 -32.04
N GLU A 363 -12.69 2.18 -32.84
CA GLU A 363 -13.62 3.01 -33.60
C GLU A 363 -13.61 2.64 -35.10
N VAL A 364 -14.78 2.77 -35.74
CA VAL A 364 -14.95 2.55 -37.19
C VAL A 364 -15.65 3.75 -37.82
N SER A 365 -15.26 4.13 -39.04
CA SER A 365 -15.80 5.33 -39.69
C SER A 365 -17.30 5.23 -40.01
N ASP A 366 -17.77 4.03 -40.37
CA ASP A 366 -19.18 3.70 -40.63
C ASP A 366 -19.42 2.22 -40.27
N ASP A 367 -20.45 1.92 -39.47
CA ASP A 367 -20.87 0.55 -39.10
C ASP A 367 -21.65 -0.16 -40.21
N LYS A 368 -22.03 0.58 -41.27
CA LYS A 368 -22.93 0.10 -42.31
C LYS A 368 -22.66 0.73 -43.68
N ILE A 369 -22.27 -0.13 -44.62
CA ILE A 369 -21.77 0.27 -45.96
C ILE A 369 -22.42 -0.54 -47.11
N GLU A 370 -22.14 -0.14 -48.36
CA GLU A 370 -22.49 -0.92 -49.56
C GLU A 370 -21.25 -1.71 -50.04
N ALA A 371 -21.47 -2.85 -50.71
CA ALA A 371 -20.39 -3.71 -51.15
C ALA A 371 -19.48 -3.01 -52.18
N GLY A 372 -18.18 -2.93 -51.86
CA GLY A 372 -17.16 -2.20 -52.62
C GLY A 372 -16.77 -0.84 -52.02
N ASP A 373 -17.32 -0.47 -50.85
CA ASP A 373 -16.85 0.66 -50.04
C ASP A 373 -15.61 0.30 -49.18
N GLU A 374 -14.88 1.32 -48.77
CA GLU A 374 -13.72 1.26 -47.86
C GLU A 374 -14.08 2.00 -46.55
N ILE A 375 -13.71 1.45 -45.39
CA ILE A 375 -13.84 2.11 -44.08
C ILE A 375 -12.47 2.30 -43.42
N ASP A 376 -12.35 3.34 -42.59
CA ASP A 376 -11.21 3.49 -41.68
C ASP A 376 -11.56 2.84 -40.33
N VAL A 377 -10.63 2.05 -39.78
CA VAL A 377 -10.71 1.40 -38.46
C VAL A 377 -9.55 1.89 -37.62
N SER A 378 -9.82 2.47 -36.46
CA SER A 378 -8.79 2.94 -35.52
C SER A 378 -8.92 2.27 -34.16
N ALA A 379 -7.80 2.15 -33.46
CA ALA A 379 -7.74 1.72 -32.07
C ALA A 379 -6.64 2.48 -31.34
N THR A 380 -6.76 2.61 -30.03
CA THR A 380 -5.69 3.14 -29.17
C THR A 380 -4.84 1.99 -28.67
N VAL A 381 -3.53 2.15 -28.78
CA VAL A 381 -2.51 1.22 -28.27
C VAL A 381 -1.72 1.97 -27.19
N GLU A 382 -1.80 1.51 -25.95
CA GLU A 382 -1.14 2.11 -24.80
C GLU A 382 0.00 1.22 -24.31
N ASN A 383 1.15 1.83 -23.99
CA ASN A 383 2.26 1.12 -23.36
C ASN A 383 2.16 1.30 -21.84
N ILE A 384 1.71 0.26 -21.15
CA ILE A 384 1.47 0.27 -19.70
C ILE A 384 2.75 -0.02 -18.87
N GLY A 385 3.88 -0.29 -19.51
CA GLY A 385 5.19 -0.37 -18.85
C GLY A 385 6.03 0.91 -19.02
N ASP A 386 7.18 1.00 -18.37
CA ASP A 386 8.07 2.17 -18.38
C ASP A 386 9.02 2.23 -19.60
N GLU A 387 9.44 1.08 -20.13
CA GLU A 387 10.37 1.04 -21.26
C GLU A 387 9.69 1.34 -22.61
N THR A 388 10.39 2.04 -23.52
CA THR A 388 9.95 2.22 -24.92
C THR A 388 9.81 0.87 -25.64
N GLY A 389 8.59 0.52 -26.05
CA GLY A 389 8.30 -0.73 -26.74
C GLY A 389 8.00 -0.58 -28.23
N THR A 390 7.70 -1.70 -28.89
CA THR A 390 7.03 -1.71 -30.19
C THR A 390 6.10 -2.90 -30.30
N PHE A 391 4.83 -2.61 -30.59
CA PHE A 391 3.74 -3.57 -30.72
C PHE A 391 3.31 -3.66 -32.18
N THR A 392 3.03 -4.86 -32.69
CA THR A 392 2.39 -5.03 -34.01
C THR A 392 0.89 -5.17 -33.80
N ALA A 393 0.14 -4.10 -34.06
CA ALA A 393 -1.31 -4.15 -34.08
C ALA A 393 -1.76 -4.87 -35.36
N GLU A 394 -2.63 -5.88 -35.23
CA GLU A 394 -3.17 -6.64 -36.36
C GLU A 394 -4.65 -6.26 -36.54
N LEU A 395 -5.09 -5.95 -37.76
CA LEU A 395 -6.52 -5.84 -38.07
C LEU A 395 -7.05 -7.22 -38.44
N LEU A 396 -8.12 -7.67 -37.78
CA LEU A 396 -8.77 -8.95 -38.06
C LEU A 396 -10.19 -8.74 -38.58
N VAL A 397 -10.57 -9.57 -39.56
CA VAL A 397 -11.95 -9.67 -40.07
C VAL A 397 -12.38 -11.13 -39.97
N ASP A 398 -13.48 -11.39 -39.27
CA ASP A 398 -13.97 -12.74 -38.89
C ASP A 398 -12.88 -13.62 -38.24
N GLY A 399 -11.92 -13.00 -37.54
CA GLY A 399 -10.77 -13.66 -36.90
C GLY A 399 -9.63 -14.06 -37.85
N GLU A 400 -9.60 -13.59 -39.10
CA GLU A 400 -8.44 -13.70 -40.00
C GLU A 400 -7.73 -12.34 -40.13
N VAL A 401 -6.41 -12.30 -39.91
CA VAL A 401 -5.59 -11.07 -40.01
C VAL A 401 -5.53 -10.60 -41.47
N VAL A 402 -6.00 -9.37 -41.72
CA VAL A 402 -6.06 -8.75 -43.06
C VAL A 402 -4.98 -7.69 -43.28
N ASP A 403 -4.60 -6.92 -42.26
CA ASP A 403 -3.49 -5.96 -42.27
C ASP A 403 -2.78 -5.92 -40.91
N GLY A 404 -1.60 -5.30 -40.85
CA GLY A 404 -0.83 -5.16 -39.60
C GLY A 404 0.13 -3.98 -39.62
N GLN A 405 0.19 -3.23 -38.51
CA GLN A 405 1.00 -2.01 -38.38
C GLN A 405 1.80 -2.02 -37.07
N ASP A 406 3.08 -1.67 -37.17
CA ASP A 406 3.95 -1.50 -35.99
C ASP A 406 3.72 -0.12 -35.36
N VAL A 407 3.42 -0.12 -34.06
CA VAL A 407 3.26 1.06 -33.20
C VAL A 407 4.42 1.08 -32.20
N THR A 408 5.12 2.21 -32.11
CA THR A 408 6.18 2.46 -31.09
C THR A 408 5.67 3.55 -30.15
N ALA A 409 5.69 3.27 -28.86
CA ALA A 409 5.37 4.22 -27.79
C ALA A 409 6.46 4.16 -26.70
N ASP A 410 6.72 5.30 -26.07
CA ASP A 410 7.52 5.36 -24.84
C ASP A 410 6.70 4.83 -23.65
N GLY A 411 7.26 4.73 -22.44
CA GLY A 411 6.50 4.23 -21.28
C GLY A 411 5.38 5.17 -20.84
N GLY A 412 4.22 4.61 -20.48
CA GLY A 412 3.01 5.36 -20.14
C GLY A 412 2.41 6.18 -21.30
N ASP A 413 2.94 6.06 -22.52
CA ASP A 413 2.47 6.80 -23.70
C ASP A 413 1.47 5.95 -24.51
N ALA A 414 0.42 6.60 -25.03
CA ALA A 414 -0.58 5.99 -25.90
C ALA A 414 -0.54 6.53 -27.34
N ALA A 415 -0.79 5.66 -28.31
CA ALA A 415 -0.78 5.99 -29.74
C ALA A 415 -1.95 5.35 -30.48
N THR A 416 -2.66 6.15 -31.30
CA THR A 416 -3.73 5.65 -32.17
C THR A 416 -3.15 5.02 -33.44
N VAL A 417 -3.51 3.77 -33.71
CA VAL A 417 -3.28 3.09 -35.00
C VAL A 417 -4.50 3.29 -35.91
N THR A 418 -4.31 3.27 -37.23
CA THR A 418 -5.44 3.39 -38.19
C THR A 418 -5.19 2.53 -39.43
N PHE A 419 -6.15 1.67 -39.72
CA PHE A 419 -6.21 0.80 -40.89
C PHE A 419 -7.32 1.27 -41.84
N THR A 420 -7.24 0.88 -43.10
CA THR A 420 -8.32 1.09 -44.08
C THR A 420 -8.62 -0.24 -44.76
N GLU A 421 -9.87 -0.73 -44.65
CA GLU A 421 -10.28 -2.07 -45.12
C GLU A 421 -11.48 -1.98 -46.09
N ALA A 422 -11.56 -2.91 -47.05
CA ALA A 422 -12.47 -2.83 -48.20
C ALA A 422 -13.39 -4.06 -48.30
N PHE A 423 -14.70 -3.86 -48.21
CA PHE A 423 -15.66 -4.97 -48.14
C PHE A 423 -16.37 -5.21 -49.48
N ASP A 424 -15.82 -6.11 -50.31
CA ASP A 424 -16.31 -6.43 -51.67
C ASP A 424 -17.60 -7.29 -51.71
N GLU A 425 -17.98 -7.98 -50.62
CA GLU A 425 -19.14 -8.89 -50.58
C GLU A 425 -20.15 -8.50 -49.47
N PRO A 426 -21.47 -8.68 -49.68
CA PRO A 426 -22.48 -8.37 -48.67
C PRO A 426 -22.53 -9.43 -47.57
N GLY A 427 -22.54 -9.00 -46.31
CA GLY A 427 -22.47 -9.84 -45.11
C GLY A 427 -22.51 -9.01 -43.82
N ASP A 428 -22.54 -9.69 -42.69
CA ASP A 428 -22.20 -9.11 -41.39
C ASP A 428 -20.81 -9.65 -41.04
N TYR A 429 -19.87 -8.76 -40.75
CA TYR A 429 -18.45 -9.08 -40.48
C TYR A 429 -18.08 -8.66 -39.06
N ASP A 430 -17.32 -9.49 -38.37
CA ASP A 430 -16.74 -9.17 -37.06
C ASP A 430 -15.35 -8.55 -37.26
N VAL A 431 -15.13 -7.33 -36.76
CA VAL A 431 -13.87 -6.59 -36.95
C VAL A 431 -13.23 -6.28 -35.60
N THR A 432 -12.00 -6.75 -35.37
CA THR A 432 -11.22 -6.48 -34.15
C THR A 432 -9.84 -5.90 -34.50
N VAL A 433 -9.20 -5.23 -33.54
CA VAL A 433 -7.77 -4.88 -33.61
C VAL A 433 -7.04 -5.66 -32.52
N SER A 434 -6.17 -6.58 -32.93
CA SER A 434 -5.54 -7.58 -32.07
C SER A 434 -6.58 -8.27 -31.16
N ASP A 435 -6.36 -8.27 -29.84
CA ASP A 435 -7.21 -8.92 -28.84
C ASP A 435 -8.32 -7.99 -28.26
N ALA A 436 -8.49 -6.77 -28.79
CA ALA A 436 -9.49 -5.80 -28.33
C ALA A 436 -10.93 -6.19 -28.73
N ASP A 437 -11.92 -5.63 -28.02
CA ASP A 437 -13.35 -5.82 -28.29
C ASP A 437 -13.73 -5.46 -29.74
N GLY A 438 -14.55 -6.32 -30.35
CA GLY A 438 -14.91 -6.23 -31.76
C GLY A 438 -16.12 -5.35 -32.06
N VAL A 439 -16.14 -4.80 -33.28
CA VAL A 439 -17.27 -4.07 -33.86
C VAL A 439 -17.82 -4.85 -35.05
N THR A 440 -19.14 -5.07 -35.08
CA THR A 440 -19.81 -5.71 -36.21
C THR A 440 -20.11 -4.70 -37.33
N ILE A 441 -19.64 -4.98 -38.56
CA ILE A 441 -19.91 -4.18 -39.76
C ILE A 441 -20.96 -4.87 -40.63
N THR A 442 -22.05 -4.16 -40.97
CA THR A 442 -23.09 -4.68 -41.88
C THR A 442 -22.91 -4.15 -43.31
N VAL A 443 -22.50 -5.02 -44.22
CA VAL A 443 -22.27 -4.72 -45.64
C VAL A 443 -23.48 -5.14 -46.47
N THR A 444 -24.04 -4.21 -47.24
CA THR A 444 -25.25 -4.42 -48.05
C THR A 444 -24.94 -4.55 -49.54
N GLU A 445 -25.83 -5.18 -50.32
CA GLU A 445 -25.65 -5.25 -51.79
C GLU A 445 -25.65 -3.84 -52.40
N ASP A 446 -24.71 -3.53 -53.31
CA ASP A 446 -24.79 -2.35 -54.19
C ASP A 446 -26.09 -2.41 -55.02
N ASP A 447 -27.12 -1.71 -54.54
CA ASP A 447 -28.43 -1.59 -55.18
C ASP A 447 -28.38 -0.70 -56.45
N GLY A 448 -27.19 -0.13 -56.73
CA GLY A 448 -26.61 0.07 -58.06
C GLY A 448 -27.55 0.47 -59.19
N ILE A 449 -28.39 1.50 -58.98
CA ILE A 449 -29.45 1.89 -59.92
C ILE A 449 -28.86 2.09 -61.33
N PRO A 450 -29.11 1.20 -62.32
CA PRO A 450 -28.37 1.23 -63.58
C PRO A 450 -28.79 2.40 -64.49
N GLY A 451 -28.21 3.56 -64.26
CA GLY A 451 -28.10 4.70 -65.17
C GLY A 451 -29.41 5.39 -65.59
N PHE A 452 -29.88 6.35 -64.79
CA PHE A 452 -30.82 7.39 -65.25
C PHE A 452 -30.40 8.84 -64.92
N GLY A 453 -29.17 9.21 -65.27
CA GLY A 453 -28.72 10.60 -65.46
C GLY A 453 -28.58 10.93 -66.96
N ALA A 454 -29.47 11.74 -67.52
CA ALA A 454 -29.52 12.02 -68.97
C ALA A 454 -28.39 12.99 -69.44
N THR A 455 -27.80 12.87 -70.64
CA THR A 455 -28.45 13.15 -71.93
C THR A 455 -27.57 12.83 -73.17
N ALA A 456 -28.23 12.37 -74.23
CA ALA A 456 -27.88 12.32 -75.66
C ALA A 456 -26.47 12.74 -76.19
N ALA A 457 -25.83 11.83 -76.96
CA ALA A 457 -25.43 12.09 -78.35
C ALA A 457 -25.16 10.81 -79.18
N VAL A 458 -25.87 10.65 -80.30
CA VAL A 458 -25.53 9.69 -81.38
C VAL A 458 -24.46 10.31 -82.27
N ILE A 459 -23.38 9.60 -82.65
CA ILE A 459 -22.74 9.73 -83.99
C ILE A 459 -21.69 8.63 -84.32
N THR A 460 -21.93 7.99 -85.49
CA THR A 460 -21.04 7.24 -86.42
C THR A 460 -20.10 6.12 -85.97
N LEU A 461 -20.44 4.93 -86.47
CA LEU A 461 -19.53 3.86 -86.90
C LEU A 461 -18.81 4.27 -88.20
N LEU A 462 -17.47 4.34 -88.21
CA LEU A 462 -16.66 4.42 -89.44
C LEU A 462 -15.21 3.95 -89.19
N ALA A 463 -14.71 3.06 -90.06
CA ALA A 463 -13.41 2.40 -89.90
C ALA A 463 -12.24 3.18 -90.51
N VAL A 464 -11.05 3.08 -89.90
CA VAL A 464 -9.75 3.04 -90.61
C VAL A 464 -8.82 2.06 -89.86
N ALA A 465 -8.21 1.14 -90.60
CA ALA A 465 -7.14 0.26 -90.11
C ALA A 465 -5.76 0.89 -90.37
N LEU A 466 -4.77 0.55 -89.52
CA LEU A 466 -3.29 0.73 -89.59
C LEU A 466 -2.81 0.94 -88.14
N LEU A 467 -1.69 0.40 -87.64
CA LEU A 467 -0.62 -0.43 -88.21
C LEU A 467 0.19 -1.01 -87.02
N ALA A 468 0.46 -2.33 -87.00
CA ALA A 468 1.72 -2.95 -86.52
C ALA A 468 1.54 -4.40 -86.02
N ARG A 469 1.90 -5.38 -86.87
CA ARG A 469 2.85 -6.41 -86.41
C ARG A 469 3.79 -6.77 -87.55
N ARG A 470 5.05 -7.00 -87.18
CA ARG A 470 6.21 -7.11 -88.06
C ARG A 470 6.84 -8.47 -87.81
N LEU A 471 7.22 -9.15 -88.90
CA LEU A 471 7.72 -10.54 -88.97
C LEU A 471 6.65 -11.62 -88.78
#